data_AF-A0A520A5T2-F1
#
_entry.id   AF-A0A520A5T2-F1
#
_cell.length_a   1.000
_cell.length_b   1.000
_cell.length_c   1.000
_cell.angle_alpha   90.00
_cell.angle_beta   90.00
_cell.angle_gamma   90.00
#
_symmetry.space_group_name_H-M   'P 1'
#
loop_
_entity.id
_entity.type
_entity.pdbx_description
1 polymer ?
#
loop_
_entity_poly.entity_id
_entity_poly.type
_entity_poly.pdbx_seq_one_letter_code
_entity_poly.pdbx_strand_id
1 'polypeptide(L)'
;MILAFKILINVLIVGLFLYSKLLPYKDKLNSKYKSAFNFFQGIFQPVLNFLQTIIKPFQVGQGLAVDMTQIVLLIVLLLLNNYF
;
A
#
# COMPACT_ATOMS: atom_id res chain seq x y z
N MET A 1 3.66 13.68 20.86
CA MET A 1 3.01 13.90 19.55
C MET A 1 3.78 13.21 18.42
N ILE A 2 5.08 13.47 18.28
CA ILE A 2 5.96 12.83 17.27
C ILE A 2 5.98 11.28 17.36
N LEU A 3 6.04 10.72 18.59
CA LEU A 3 6.05 9.25 18.77
C LEU A 3 4.77 8.57 18.25
N ALA A 4 3.60 9.15 18.52
CA ALA A 4 2.32 8.61 18.07
C ALA A 4 2.22 8.63 16.53
N PHE A 5 2.75 9.68 15.90
CA PHE A 5 2.82 9.80 14.45
C PHE A 5 3.74 8.72 13.83
N LYS A 6 4.93 8.48 14.40
CA LYS A 6 5.81 7.39 13.99
C LYS A 6 5.15 6.01 14.11
N ILE A 7 4.46 5.76 15.21
CA ILE A 7 3.72 4.51 15.41
C ILE A 7 2.64 4.36 14.32
N LEU A 8 1.88 5.42 14.04
CA LEU A 8 0.86 5.41 13.01
C LEU A 8 1.45 5.13 11.61
N ILE A 9 2.59 5.74 11.26
CA ILE A 9 3.26 5.45 9.98
C ILE A 9 3.75 4.00 9.93
N ASN A 10 4.35 3.47 10.99
CA ASN A 10 4.78 2.07 11.03
C ASN A 10 3.60 1.11 10.86
N VAL A 11 2.44 1.41 11.46
CA VAL A 11 1.21 0.64 11.26
C VAL A 11 0.75 0.72 9.80
N LEU A 12 0.82 1.89 9.16
CA LEU A 12 0.52 2.04 7.73
C LEU A 12 1.50 1.27 6.83
N ILE A 13 2.79 1.23 7.16
CA ILE A 13 3.80 0.47 6.42
C ILE A 13 3.48 -1.03 6.47
N VAL A 14 3.22 -1.57 7.67
CA VAL A 14 2.84 -2.97 7.85
C VAL A 14 1.50 -3.25 7.16
N GLY A 15 0.54 -2.34 7.30
CA GLY A 15 -0.77 -2.42 6.64
C GLY A 15 -0.66 -2.44 5.12
N LEU A 16 0.23 -1.63 4.53
CA LEU A 16 0.47 -1.58 3.09
C LEU A 16 1.06 -2.91 2.60
N PHE A 17 2.00 -3.48 3.35
CA PHE A 17 2.59 -4.78 3.02
C PHE A 17 1.55 -5.91 3.07
N LEU A 18 0.73 -5.94 4.11
CA LEU A 18 -0.36 -6.92 4.24
C LEU A 18 -1.40 -6.73 3.13
N TYR A 19 -1.81 -5.48 2.85
CA TYR A 19 -2.72 -5.16 1.76
C TYR A 19 -2.19 -5.68 0.42
N SER A 20 -0.92 -5.40 0.09
CA SER A 20 -0.27 -5.88 -1.13
C SER A 20 -0.30 -7.40 -1.26
N LYS A 21 -0.04 -8.13 -0.16
CA LYS A 21 -0.09 -9.60 -0.14
C LYS A 21 -1.51 -10.16 -0.25
N LEU A 22 -2.50 -9.47 0.28
CA LEU A 22 -3.90 -9.93 0.28
C LEU A 22 -4.65 -9.52 -0.99
N LEU A 23 -4.19 -8.48 -1.70
CA LEU A 23 -4.82 -7.97 -2.92
C LEU A 23 -5.10 -9.05 -3.99
N PRO A 24 -4.17 -9.98 -4.30
CA PRO A 24 -4.42 -11.05 -5.28
C PRO A 24 -5.45 -12.08 -4.81
N TYR A 25 -5.69 -12.17 -3.51
CA TYR A 25 -6.58 -13.13 -2.87
C TYR A 25 -7.88 -12.50 -2.36
N LYS A 26 -8.17 -11.24 -2.72
CA LYS A 26 -9.30 -10.45 -2.19
C LYS A 26 -10.64 -11.20 -2.19
N ASP A 27 -10.89 -11.98 -3.24
CA ASP A 27 -12.15 -12.70 -3.46
C ASP A 27 -12.24 -14.01 -2.66
N LYS A 28 -11.11 -14.46 -2.10
CA LYS A 28 -10.96 -15.68 -1.29
C LYS A 28 -10.76 -15.38 0.20
N LEU A 29 -10.84 -14.11 0.61
CA LEU A 29 -10.65 -13.71 2.01
C LEU A 29 -11.87 -14.11 2.87
N ASN A 30 -11.59 -14.66 4.06
CA ASN A 30 -12.61 -14.89 5.08
C ASN A 30 -13.16 -13.54 5.60
N SER A 31 -14.42 -13.50 6.06
CA SER A 31 -15.15 -12.32 6.53
C SER A 31 -14.34 -11.41 7.48
N LYS A 32 -13.57 -11.98 8.42
CA LYS A 32 -12.71 -11.21 9.33
C LYS A 32 -11.58 -10.46 8.60
N TYR A 33 -10.87 -11.13 7.70
CA TYR A 33 -9.78 -10.54 6.92
C TYR A 33 -10.30 -9.59 5.84
N LYS A 34 -11.49 -9.85 5.30
CA LYS A 34 -12.16 -8.99 4.32
C LYS A 34 -12.46 -7.61 4.90
N SER A 35 -12.88 -7.52 6.16
CA SER A 35 -13.12 -6.24 6.83
C SER A 35 -11.84 -5.40 6.96
N ALA A 36 -10.77 -5.99 7.49
CA ALA A 36 -9.47 -5.32 7.59
C ALA A 36 -8.93 -4.92 6.21
N PHE A 37 -9.03 -5.82 5.23
CA PHE A 37 -8.63 -5.54 3.86
C PHE A 37 -9.40 -4.36 3.26
N ASN A 38 -10.72 -4.30 3.42
CA ASN A 38 -11.54 -3.21 2.92
C ASN A 38 -11.19 -1.86 3.57
N PHE A 39 -10.86 -1.85 4.87
CA PHE A 39 -10.39 -0.65 5.56
C PHE A 39 -9.08 -0.13 4.94
N PHE A 40 -8.07 -0.99 4.82
CA PHE A 40 -6.79 -0.61 4.19
C PHE A 40 -6.96 -0.28 2.70
N GLN A 41 -7.84 -0.96 1.99
CA GLN A 41 -8.19 -0.66 0.61
C GLN A 41 -8.77 0.76 0.51
N GLY A 42 -9.68 1.16 1.40
CA GLY A 42 -10.24 2.51 1.42
C GLY A 42 -9.20 3.61 1.64
N ILE A 43 -8.11 3.32 2.35
CA ILE A 43 -7.01 4.26 2.60
C ILE A 43 -6.02 4.27 1.43
N PHE A 44 -5.57 3.09 0.98
CA PHE A 44 -4.49 2.98 -0.01
C PHE A 44 -4.98 3.16 -1.43
N GLN A 45 -6.17 2.66 -1.80
CA GLN A 45 -6.66 2.74 -3.17
C GLN A 45 -6.74 4.17 -3.73
N PRO A 46 -7.29 5.19 -3.04
CA PRO A 46 -7.27 6.56 -3.58
C PRO A 46 -5.85 7.09 -3.77
N VAL A 47 -4.94 6.79 -2.85
CA VAL A 47 -3.53 7.21 -2.93
C VAL A 47 -2.82 6.50 -4.08
N LEU A 48 -3.00 5.19 -4.23
CA LEU A 48 -2.42 4.40 -5.31
C LEU A 48 -2.96 4.83 -6.67
N ASN A 49 -4.27 5.07 -6.81
CA ASN A 49 -4.86 5.58 -8.05
C ASN A 49 -4.28 6.94 -8.45
N PHE A 50 -4.08 7.82 -7.47
CA PHE A 50 -3.42 9.11 -7.71
C PHE A 50 -1.97 8.89 -8.20
N LEU A 51 -1.22 8.01 -7.53
CA LEU A 51 0.15 7.66 -7.95
C LEU A 51 0.18 7.00 -9.32
N GLN A 52 -0.80 6.18 -9.69
CA GLN A 52 -0.90 5.51 -11.01
C GLN A 52 -1.11 6.51 -12.15
N THR A 53 -1.68 7.68 -11.85
CA THR A 53 -1.82 8.77 -12.83
C THR A 53 -0.46 9.39 -13.17
N ILE A 54 0.49 9.35 -12.25
CA ILE A 54 1.82 9.95 -12.38
C ILE A 54 2.85 8.90 -12.81
N ILE A 55 2.74 7.68 -12.28
CA ILE A 55 3.72 6.61 -12.41
C ILE A 55 3.16 5.51 -13.29
N LYS A 56 3.81 5.34 -14.44
CA LYS A 56 3.47 4.27 -15.39
C LYS A 56 3.89 2.91 -14.82
N PRO A 57 3.09 1.86 -15.03
CA PRO A 57 3.46 0.50 -14.62
C PRO A 57 4.73 0.08 -15.36
N PHE A 58 5.66 -0.54 -14.62
CA PHE A 58 6.98 -0.86 -15.15
C PHE A 58 6.97 -2.26 -15.76
N GLN A 59 7.39 -2.38 -17.01
CA GLN A 59 7.42 -3.66 -17.70
C GLN A 59 8.64 -4.48 -17.24
N VAL A 60 8.38 -5.54 -16.47
CA VAL A 60 9.43 -6.45 -15.96
C VAL A 60 9.59 -7.71 -16.82
N GLY A 61 8.72 -7.90 -17.82
CA GLY A 61 8.79 -9.01 -18.78
C GLY A 61 7.82 -8.81 -19.95
N GLN A 62 7.90 -9.68 -20.95
CA GLN A 62 6.93 -9.68 -22.06
C GLN A 62 5.52 -9.92 -21.50
N GLY A 63 4.63 -8.92 -21.63
CA GLY A 63 3.27 -8.97 -21.08
C GLY A 63 3.15 -8.84 -19.55
N LEU A 64 4.25 -8.69 -18.81
CA LEU A 64 4.25 -8.53 -17.35
C LEU A 64 4.62 -7.10 -16.97
N ALA A 65 3.61 -6.34 -16.55
CA ALA A 65 3.78 -5.01 -15.99
C ALA A 65 3.56 -5.07 -14.48
N VAL A 66 4.55 -4.61 -13.71
CA VAL A 66 4.46 -4.52 -12.25
C VAL A 66 3.98 -3.12 -11.88
N ASP A 67 2.97 -3.07 -11.02
CA ASP A 67 2.52 -1.82 -10.43
C ASP A 67 3.55 -1.32 -9.40
N MET A 68 4.29 -0.27 -9.80
CA MET A 68 5.34 0.33 -8.97
C MET A 68 4.77 1.30 -7.93
N THR A 69 3.48 1.63 -7.98
CA THR A 69 2.91 2.65 -7.10
C THR A 69 2.92 2.25 -5.63
N GLN A 70 2.77 0.95 -5.32
CA GLN A 70 2.91 0.46 -3.95
C GLN A 70 4.34 0.61 -3.43
N ILE A 71 5.34 0.36 -4.27
CA ILE A 71 6.76 0.52 -3.91
C ILE A 71 7.05 2.00 -3.65
N VAL A 72 6.55 2.89 -4.52
CA VAL A 72 6.72 4.34 -4.35
C VAL A 72 6.04 4.82 -3.08
N LEU A 73 4.81 4.37 -2.82
CA LEU A 73 4.10 4.69 -1.58
C LEU A 73 4.87 4.21 -0.34
N LEU A 74 5.45 3.01 -0.39
CA LEU A 74 6.30 2.49 0.67
C LEU A 74 7.53 3.38 0.92
N ILE A 75 8.23 3.79 -0.14
CA ILE A 75 9.39 4.70 -0.03
C ILE A 75 8.95 6.03 0.62
N VAL A 76 7.83 6.61 0.18
CA VAL A 76 7.29 7.84 0.78
C VAL A 76 7.00 7.66 2.27
N LEU A 77 6.33 6.57 2.66
CA LEU A 77 6.05 6.28 4.08
C LEU A 77 7.34 6.12 4.90
N LEU A 78 8.37 5.47 4.35
CA LEU A 78 9.66 5.30 5.02
C LEU A 78 10.39 6.63 5.20
N LEU A 79 10.38 7.49 4.18
CA LEU A 79 10.97 8.84 4.28
C LEU A 79 10.22 9.65 5.33
N LEU A 80 8.88 9.65 5.31
CA LEU A 80 8.08 10.36 6.32
C LEU A 80 8.38 9.86 7.75
N ASN A 81 8.55 8.55 7.95
CA ASN A 81 8.89 7.98 9.26
C ASN A 81 10.31 8.34 9.74
N ASN A 82 11.23 8.59 8.80
CA ASN A 82 12.62 8.92 9.11
C ASN A 82 12.82 10.42 9.37
N TYR A 83 12.10 11.28 8.63
CA TYR A 83 12.24 12.75 8.73
C TYR A 83 11.45 13.37 9.89
N PHE A 84 10.30 12.78 10.26
CA PHE A 84 9.47 13.21 11.40
C PHE A 84 9.63 12.23 12.54
#